data_AF-D2YD04-F1
#
_entry.id   AF-D2YD04-F1
#
_cell.length_a   1.000
_cell.length_b   1.000
_cell.length_c   1.000
_cell.angle_alpha   90.00
_cell.angle_beta   90.00
_cell.angle_gamma   90.00
#
_symmetry.space_group_name_H-M   'P 1'
#
loop_
_entity.id
_entity.type
_entity.pdbx_description
1 polymer ?
#
loop_
_entity_poly.entity_id
_entity_poly.type
_entity_poly.pdbx_seq_one_letter_code
_entity_poly.pdbx_strand_id
1 'polypeptide(L)'
;MNFDIAVRQVPYFGEPEAGDGYMVYQNEDDLLVVIIDALGHGPNAADLARAMERFLNEKANFDLTWLMQSLHEHFMGSLGAAVTMLHLDCRKNQFSGVGIGNNLLRKVNHSAQSFHAQPGVVGEMIPTLRQFQGTF
;
A
#
# COMPACT_ATOMS: atom_id res chain seq x y z
N MET A 1 17.14 13.06 -2.24
CA MET A 1 16.01 13.99 -2.51
C MET A 1 15.13 13.98 -1.27
N ASN A 2 14.63 15.11 -0.76
CA ASN A 2 13.76 15.08 0.43
C ASN A 2 12.29 15.06 0.00
N PHE A 3 11.54 14.09 0.48
CA PHE A 3 10.10 14.00 0.30
C PHE A 3 9.40 14.66 1.49
N ASP A 4 8.44 15.54 1.19
CA ASP A 4 7.46 15.99 2.18
C ASP A 4 6.27 15.03 2.17
N ILE A 5 6.02 14.38 3.31
CA ILE A 5 5.01 13.32 3.42
C ILE A 5 3.97 13.74 4.45
N ALA A 6 2.71 13.70 4.03
CA ALA A 6 1.57 13.99 4.90
C ALA A 6 0.59 12.81 4.83
N VAL A 7 0.09 12.41 6.00
CA VAL A 7 -0.86 11.30 6.14
C VAL A 7 -2.06 11.79 6.94
N ARG A 8 -3.26 11.38 6.50
CA ARG A 8 -4.50 11.57 7.24
C ARG A 8 -5.30 10.28 7.23
N GLN A 9 -5.63 9.81 8.42
CA GLN A 9 -6.43 8.61 8.63
C GLN A 9 -7.50 8.94 9.68
N VAL A 10 -8.74 8.55 9.42
CA VAL A 10 -9.88 8.81 10.32
C VAL A 10 -10.67 7.51 10.47
N PRO A 11 -10.91 7.01 11.69
CA PRO A 11 -11.70 5.81 11.91
C PRO A 11 -13.13 5.92 11.37
N TYR A 12 -13.76 4.77 11.13
CA TYR A 12 -15.20 4.70 10.93
C TYR A 12 -15.95 5.29 12.14
N PHE A 13 -17.12 5.89 11.89
CA PHE A 13 -17.88 6.56 12.95
C PHE A 13 -18.20 5.61 14.11
N GLY A 14 -17.78 6.00 15.31
CA GLY A 14 -17.98 5.22 16.54
C GLY A 14 -16.89 4.20 16.85
N GLU A 15 -15.94 3.99 15.93
CA GLU A 15 -14.79 3.10 16.18
C GLU A 15 -13.61 3.86 16.79
N PRO A 16 -12.86 3.24 17.71
CA PRO A 16 -11.73 3.89 18.38
C PRO A 16 -10.50 4.00 17.48
N GLU A 17 -10.36 3.10 16.51
CA GLU A 17 -9.20 2.97 15.63
C GLU A 17 -9.63 2.66 14.20
N ALA A 18 -8.82 3.10 13.23
CA ALA A 18 -9.12 2.89 11.82
C ALA A 18 -8.62 1.51 11.36
N GLY A 19 -9.42 0.86 10.50
CA GLY A 19 -9.04 -0.32 9.73
C GLY A 19 -8.12 -0.01 8.54
N ASP A 20 -7.90 1.27 8.25
CA ASP A 20 -6.91 1.71 7.27
C ASP A 20 -5.52 1.75 7.92
N GLY A 21 -4.49 1.57 7.11
CA GLY A 21 -3.11 1.66 7.53
C GLY A 21 -2.19 2.19 6.44
N TYR A 22 -0.96 2.49 6.81
CA TYR A 22 0.06 2.93 5.88
C TYR A 22 1.46 2.56 6.36
N MET A 23 2.38 2.44 5.43
CA MET A 23 3.80 2.30 5.73
C MET A 23 4.59 3.19 4.77
N VAL A 24 5.54 3.93 5.35
CA VAL A 24 6.45 4.81 4.62
C VAL A 24 7.85 4.39 5.00
N TYR A 25 8.60 3.90 4.03
CA TYR A 25 9.98 3.50 4.19
C TYR A 25 10.85 4.27 3.19
N GLN A 26 11.87 4.95 3.70
CA GLN A 26 12.74 5.81 2.92
C GLN A 26 14.20 5.46 3.19
N ASN A 27 15.01 5.40 2.12
CA ASN A 27 16.46 5.44 2.20
C ASN A 27 16.98 6.72 1.50
N GLU A 28 18.29 6.84 1.26
CA GLU A 28 18.88 8.03 0.63
C GLU A 28 18.29 8.38 -0.75
N ASP A 29 17.84 7.38 -1.49
CA ASP A 29 17.54 7.46 -2.93
C ASP A 29 16.18 6.89 -3.34
N ASP A 30 15.46 6.27 -2.41
CA ASP A 30 14.22 5.56 -2.68
C ASP A 30 13.17 5.86 -1.61
N LEU A 31 11.91 5.95 -2.05
CA LEU A 31 10.75 6.00 -1.17
C LEU A 31 9.79 4.87 -1.52
N LEU A 32 9.38 4.11 -0.50
CA LEU A 32 8.31 3.13 -0.56
C LEU A 32 7.13 3.64 0.28
N VAL A 33 5.97 3.76 -0.36
CA VAL A 33 4.71 4.10 0.31
C VAL A 33 3.71 2.97 0.08
N VAL A 34 3.08 2.53 1.15
CA VAL A 34 2.02 1.51 1.11
C VAL A 34 0.78 2.04 1.82
N ILE A 35 -0.38 1.84 1.22
CA ILE A 35 -1.70 2.11 1.82
C ILE A 35 -2.44 0.78 1.95
N ILE A 36 -3.07 0.57 3.08
CA ILE A 36 -3.85 -0.60 3.46
C ILE A 36 -5.28 -0.14 3.79
N ASP A 37 -6.28 -0.84 3.27
CA ASP A 37 -7.70 -0.72 3.64
C ASP A 37 -8.16 -2.13 4.02
N ALA A 38 -8.15 -2.44 5.32
CA ALA A 38 -8.55 -3.76 5.82
C ALA A 38 -10.06 -3.93 5.76
N LEU A 39 -10.51 -5.12 5.36
CA LEU A 39 -11.94 -5.38 5.19
C LEU A 39 -12.74 -5.21 6.48
N GLY A 40 -13.81 -4.40 6.39
CA GLY A 40 -14.73 -4.12 7.48
C GLY A 40 -14.36 -2.85 8.26
N HIS A 41 -14.72 -2.81 9.53
CA HIS A 41 -14.37 -1.73 10.45
C HIS A 41 -14.24 -2.26 11.88
N GLY A 42 -13.79 -1.40 12.78
CA GLY A 42 -13.63 -1.70 14.19
C GLY A 42 -12.39 -2.50 14.53
N PRO A 43 -12.32 -3.06 15.75
CA PRO A 43 -11.07 -3.56 16.32
C PRO A 43 -10.36 -4.60 15.47
N ASN A 44 -11.08 -5.55 14.87
CA ASN A 44 -10.44 -6.61 14.06
C ASN A 44 -9.80 -6.06 12.77
N ALA A 45 -10.42 -5.07 12.12
CA ALA A 45 -9.86 -4.42 10.95
C ALA A 45 -8.63 -3.58 11.32
N ALA A 46 -8.71 -2.85 12.44
CA ALA A 46 -7.59 -2.09 12.98
C ALA A 46 -6.41 -3.00 13.33
N ASP A 47 -6.65 -4.10 14.05
CA ASP A 47 -5.63 -5.09 14.42
C ASP A 47 -4.92 -5.67 13.20
N LEU A 48 -5.68 -6.01 12.14
CA LEU A 48 -5.12 -6.49 10.88
C LEU A 48 -4.26 -5.41 10.21
N ALA A 49 -4.73 -4.16 10.13
CA ALA A 49 -3.96 -3.06 9.57
C ALA A 49 -2.64 -2.85 10.31
N ARG A 50 -2.65 -2.82 11.66
CA ARG A 50 -1.42 -2.70 12.46
C ARG A 50 -0.49 -3.91 12.29
N ALA A 51 -1.03 -5.11 12.14
CA ALA A 51 -0.21 -6.29 11.88
C ALA A 51 0.47 -6.22 10.51
N MET A 52 -0.27 -5.81 9.48
CA MET A 52 0.28 -5.60 8.13
C MET A 52 1.35 -4.51 8.12
N GLU A 53 1.15 -3.40 8.83
CA GLU A 53 2.16 -2.35 8.98
C GLU A 53 3.44 -2.86 9.63
N ARG A 54 3.35 -3.64 10.72
CA ARG A 54 4.52 -4.24 11.37
C ARG A 54 5.27 -5.16 10.41
N PHE A 55 4.56 -6.04 9.70
CA PHE A 55 5.15 -6.92 8.71
C PHE A 55 5.86 -6.13 7.60
N LEU A 56 5.22 -5.09 7.07
CA LEU A 56 5.79 -4.25 6.01
C LEU A 56 7.04 -3.48 6.47
N ASN A 57 7.06 -3.00 7.71
CA ASN A 57 8.24 -2.36 8.28
C ASN A 57 9.40 -3.37 8.43
N GLU A 58 9.13 -4.59 8.88
CA GLU A 58 10.14 -5.64 9.03
C GLU A 58 10.66 -6.20 7.70
N LYS A 59 9.82 -6.19 6.66
CA LYS A 59 10.10 -6.78 5.34
C LYS A 59 10.24 -5.75 4.23
N ALA A 60 10.46 -4.47 4.58
CA ALA A 60 10.56 -3.38 3.62
C ALA A 60 11.51 -3.74 2.45
N ASN A 61 10.99 -3.67 1.23
CA ASN A 61 11.71 -4.06 0.02
C ASN A 61 11.17 -3.27 -1.18
N PHE A 62 12.05 -2.91 -2.11
CA PHE A 62 11.68 -2.18 -3.33
C PHE A 62 11.21 -3.09 -4.47
N ASP A 63 11.36 -4.41 -4.35
CA ASP A 63 10.66 -5.37 -5.20
C ASP A 63 9.19 -5.48 -4.76
N LEU A 64 8.35 -4.67 -5.39
CA LEU A 64 6.92 -4.57 -5.07
C LEU A 64 6.15 -5.87 -5.34
N THR A 65 6.55 -6.65 -6.34
CA THR A 65 5.91 -7.94 -6.64
C THR A 65 6.18 -8.91 -5.50
N TRP A 66 7.44 -9.03 -5.11
CA TRP A 66 7.84 -9.88 -4.00
C TRP A 66 7.20 -9.45 -2.68
N LEU A 67 7.15 -8.14 -2.40
CA LEU A 67 6.57 -7.62 -1.16
C LEU A 67 5.07 -7.87 -1.10
N MET A 68 4.34 -7.64 -2.18
CA MET A 68 2.89 -7.92 -2.27
C MET A 68 2.58 -9.41 -2.12
N GLN A 69 3.36 -10.29 -2.75
CA GLN A 69 3.22 -11.74 -2.61
C GLN A 69 3.51 -12.19 -1.17
N SER A 70 4.61 -11.71 -0.59
CA SER A 70 4.99 -12.04 0.79
C SER A 70 3.94 -11.58 1.80
N LEU A 71 3.37 -10.37 1.61
CA LEU A 71 2.28 -9.86 2.42
C LEU A 71 1.02 -10.74 2.28
N HIS A 72 0.64 -11.06 1.04
CA HIS A 72 -0.50 -11.93 0.77
C HIS A 72 -0.36 -13.30 1.44
N GLU A 73 0.77 -13.97 1.25
CA GLU A 73 1.07 -15.29 1.82
C GLU A 73 1.07 -15.26 3.35
N HIS A 74 1.67 -14.23 3.97
CA HIS A 74 1.73 -14.12 5.42
C HIS A 74 0.35 -13.93 6.06
N PHE A 75 -0.55 -13.19 5.39
CA PHE A 75 -1.89 -12.89 5.88
C PHE A 75 -2.98 -13.78 5.26
N MET A 76 -2.62 -14.92 4.67
CA MET A 76 -3.58 -15.88 4.12
C MET A 76 -4.57 -16.36 5.20
N GLY A 77 -5.86 -16.23 4.89
CA GLY A 77 -6.95 -16.61 5.80
C GLY A 77 -7.29 -15.55 6.86
N SER A 78 -6.73 -14.35 6.77
CA SER A 78 -7.17 -13.19 7.54
C SER A 78 -8.51 -12.62 7.00
N LEU A 79 -8.98 -11.52 7.57
CA LEU A 79 -10.11 -10.74 7.01
C LEU A 79 -9.79 -10.21 5.60
N GLY A 80 -8.50 -10.06 5.28
CA GLY A 80 -8.01 -9.49 4.05
C GLY A 80 -7.97 -7.97 4.01
N ALA A 81 -7.33 -7.43 2.97
CA ALA A 81 -7.25 -5.99 2.72
C ALA A 81 -7.10 -5.64 1.24
N ALA A 82 -7.54 -4.43 0.86
CA ALA A 82 -7.05 -3.75 -0.33
C ALA A 82 -5.71 -3.07 -0.01
N VAL A 83 -4.72 -3.22 -0.88
CA VAL A 83 -3.35 -2.72 -0.65
C VAL A 83 -2.81 -2.10 -1.93
N THR A 84 -2.23 -0.90 -1.83
CA THR A 84 -1.48 -0.28 -2.92
C THR A 84 -0.09 0.09 -2.46
N MET A 85 0.91 -0.29 -3.24
CA MET A 85 2.33 0.00 -3.02
C MET A 85 2.85 0.92 -4.13
N LEU A 86 3.68 1.87 -3.76
CA LEU A 86 4.37 2.81 -4.64
C LEU A 86 5.85 2.84 -4.27
N HIS A 87 6.73 2.61 -5.23
CA HIS A 87 8.15 2.86 -5.12
C HIS A 87 8.54 4.05 -6.01
N LEU A 88 9.27 5.01 -5.45
CA LEU A 88 9.90 6.12 -6.14
C LEU A 88 11.42 5.91 -6.13
N ASP A 89 12.02 5.66 -7.29
CA ASP A 89 13.48 5.61 -7.53
C ASP A 89 13.94 7.02 -7.92
N CYS A 90 14.54 7.76 -6.99
CA CYS A 90 15.01 9.12 -7.21
C CYS A 90 16.23 9.20 -8.13
N ARG A 91 17.06 8.15 -8.16
CA ARG A 91 18.25 8.13 -9.03
C ARG A 91 17.84 8.11 -10.50
N LYS A 92 16.76 7.41 -10.83
CA LYS A 92 16.24 7.28 -12.20
C LYS A 92 15.08 8.22 -12.53
N ASN A 93 14.53 8.93 -11.55
CA ASN A 93 13.28 9.68 -11.67
C ASN A 93 12.14 8.80 -12.19
N GLN A 94 12.01 7.60 -11.62
CA GLN A 94 11.05 6.58 -12.05
C GLN A 94 10.24 6.08 -10.86
N PHE A 95 8.94 5.91 -11.07
CA PHE A 95 8.10 5.23 -10.11
C PHE A 95 7.58 3.92 -10.67
N SER A 96 7.36 2.97 -9.77
CA SER A 96 6.60 1.75 -10.00
C SER A 96 5.53 1.61 -8.92
N GLY A 97 4.47 0.89 -9.23
CA GLY A 97 3.44 0.60 -8.25
C GLY A 97 2.64 -0.63 -8.61
N VAL A 98 2.03 -1.22 -7.58
CA VAL A 98 1.13 -2.37 -7.69
C VAL A 98 0.02 -2.19 -6.69
N GLY A 99 -1.22 -2.45 -7.12
CA GLY A 99 -2.40 -2.28 -6.27
C GLY A 99 -3.34 -3.45 -6.43
N ILE A 100 -3.89 -3.92 -5.32
CA ILE A 100 -4.93 -4.95 -5.23
C ILE A 100 -6.12 -4.38 -4.46
N GLY A 101 -7.33 -4.59 -4.97
CA GLY A 101 -8.58 -4.11 -4.39
C GLY A 101 -9.12 -2.87 -5.10
N ASN A 102 -9.50 -1.87 -4.31
CA ASN A 102 -10.25 -0.67 -4.75
C ASN A 102 -9.47 0.64 -4.56
N ASN A 103 -8.25 0.59 -4.03
CA ASN A 103 -7.40 1.76 -3.82
C ASN A 103 -7.04 2.45 -5.15
N LEU A 104 -6.93 3.78 -5.12
CA LEU A 104 -6.56 4.62 -6.26
C LEU A 104 -5.30 5.41 -5.95
N LEU A 105 -4.28 5.26 -6.80
CA LEU A 105 -3.14 6.17 -6.80
C LEU A 105 -3.34 7.25 -7.85
N ARG A 106 -3.05 8.51 -7.49
CA ARG A 106 -3.11 9.63 -8.43
C ARG A 106 -1.81 10.45 -8.39
N LYS A 107 -1.15 10.54 -9.55
CA LYS A 107 -0.03 11.47 -9.78
C LYS A 107 -0.59 12.78 -10.30
N VAL A 108 -0.22 13.90 -9.68
CA VAL A 108 -0.68 15.24 -10.05
C VAL A 108 0.51 16.13 -10.38
N ASN A 109 0.55 16.66 -11.59
CA ASN A 109 1.47 17.72 -12.03
C ASN A 109 0.66 18.83 -12.74
N HIS A 110 1.00 19.21 -13.98
CA HIS A 110 0.13 20.00 -14.85
C HIS A 110 -1.17 19.27 -15.23
N SER A 111 -1.18 17.95 -15.16
CA SER A 111 -2.36 17.10 -15.35
C SER A 111 -2.42 16.01 -14.26
N ALA A 112 -3.58 15.37 -14.14
CA ALA A 112 -3.78 14.26 -13.20
C ALA A 112 -3.79 12.93 -13.96
N GLN A 113 -2.98 11.99 -13.51
CA GLN A 113 -2.97 10.61 -14.00
C GLN A 113 -3.35 9.67 -12.86
N SER A 114 -4.32 8.80 -13.10
CA SER A 114 -4.80 7.84 -12.10
C SER A 114 -4.36 6.42 -12.45
N PHE A 115 -3.97 5.66 -11.43
CA PHE A 115 -3.53 4.27 -11.52
C PHE A 115 -4.44 3.43 -10.61
N HIS A 116 -5.24 2.58 -11.23
CA HIS A 116 -6.23 1.77 -10.55
C HIS A 116 -5.62 0.45 -10.08
N ALA A 117 -6.01 0.00 -8.90
CA ALA A 117 -5.72 -1.34 -8.41
C ALA A 117 -6.38 -2.42 -9.29
N GLN A 118 -5.80 -3.62 -9.28
CA GLN A 118 -6.40 -4.81 -9.85
C GLN A 118 -7.45 -5.38 -8.88
N PRO A 119 -8.57 -5.96 -9.35
CA PRO A 119 -9.51 -6.64 -8.49
C PRO A 119 -8.84 -7.80 -7.73
N GLY A 120 -9.08 -7.88 -6.42
CA GLY A 120 -8.55 -8.93 -5.55
C GLY A 120 -8.55 -8.48 -4.08
N VAL A 121 -8.16 -9.39 -3.20
CA VAL A 121 -8.05 -9.17 -1.75
C VAL A 121 -6.75 -9.79 -1.25
N VAL A 122 -5.86 -8.97 -0.70
CA VAL A 122 -4.61 -9.45 -0.06
C VAL A 122 -5.00 -10.26 1.18
N GLY A 123 -4.37 -11.40 1.42
CA GLY A 123 -4.78 -12.37 2.45
C GLY A 123 -5.91 -13.33 2.05
N GLU A 124 -6.52 -13.18 0.87
CA GLU A 124 -7.50 -14.15 0.34
C GLU A 124 -7.13 -14.63 -1.07
N MET A 125 -7.32 -13.78 -2.08
CA MET A 125 -7.07 -14.10 -3.49
C MET A 125 -6.58 -12.86 -4.23
N ILE A 126 -5.38 -12.96 -4.79
CA ILE A 126 -4.80 -11.92 -5.65
C ILE A 126 -4.66 -12.43 -7.09
N PRO A 127 -4.83 -11.56 -8.10
CA PRO A 127 -4.57 -11.92 -9.49
C PRO A 127 -3.06 -12.04 -9.77
N THR A 128 -2.70 -12.41 -10.99
CA THR A 128 -1.33 -12.16 -11.48
C THR A 128 -1.04 -10.67 -11.39
N LEU A 129 -0.02 -10.32 -10.61
CA LEU A 129 0.35 -8.94 -10.33
C LEU A 129 0.78 -8.22 -11.61
N ARG A 130 0.22 -7.03 -11.84
CA ARG A 130 0.57 -6.12 -12.92
C ARG A 130 1.04 -4.82 -12.32
N GLN A 131 2.32 -4.53 -12.52
CA GLN A 131 2.86 -3.25 -12.11
C GLN A 131 2.47 -2.17 -13.12
N PHE A 132 2.23 -0.97 -12.61
CA PHE A 132 2.25 0.25 -13.40
C PHE A 132 3.56 1.00 -13.11
N GLN A 133 4.00 1.80 -14.08
CA GLN A 133 5.24 2.55 -13.96
C GLN A 133 5.17 3.88 -14.71
N GLY A 134 6.09 4.79 -14.40
CA GLY A 134 6.26 6.03 -15.13
C GLY A 134 7.40 6.87 -14.56
N THR A 135 7.46 8.14 -14.94
CA THR A 135 8.40 9.12 -14.40
C THR A 135 7.69 10.14 -13.53
N PHE A 136 8.42 10.73 -12.58
CA PHE A 136 7.92 11.80 -11.70
C PHE A 136 8.92 12.95 -11.62
#